data_AF-A0A952KQF2-F1
#
_entry.id   AF-A0A952KQF2-F1
#
_cell.length_a   1.000
_cell.length_b   1.000
_cell.length_c   1.000
_cell.angle_alpha   90.00
_cell.angle_beta   90.00
_cell.angle_gamma   90.00
#
_symmetry.space_group_name_H-M   'P 1'
#
loop_
_entity.id
_entity.type
_entity.pdbx_description
1 polymer ?
#
loop_
_entity_poly.entity_id
_entity_poly.type
_entity_poly.pdbx_seq_one_letter_code
_entity_poly.pdbx_strand_id
1 'polypeptide(L)'
;MINSREYSTYLAGGSKETAGTSSIRTGSKVPIPVSYETARPNNTQITYIDVGVNIDVRGDRVEDGKLYCFIKADITSIDTSAATNENSNFPKVVRQNLWSSPIFAPIGKPITLFSSDDVASKRTMQLELTATEVK
;
A
#
# COMPACT_ATOMS: atom_id res chain seq x y z
N MET A 1 -16.62 -12.11 -4.14
CA MET A 1 -16.70 -10.72 -3.66
C MET A 1 -15.29 -10.15 -3.71
N ILE A 2 -15.07 -9.05 -4.44
CA ILE A 2 -13.75 -8.39 -4.55
C ILE A 2 -13.67 -7.34 -3.44
N ASN A 3 -12.56 -7.30 -2.70
CA ASN A 3 -12.29 -6.23 -1.75
C ASN A 3 -11.63 -5.08 -2.53
N SER A 4 -12.39 -4.02 -2.80
CA SER A 4 -11.92 -2.82 -3.50
C SER A 4 -11.85 -1.63 -2.55
N ARG A 5 -10.82 -0.81 -2.70
CA ARG A 5 -10.63 0.45 -1.97
C ARG A 5 -10.17 1.52 -2.96
N GLU A 6 -10.72 2.71 -2.82
CA GLU A 6 -10.41 3.84 -3.68
C GLU A 6 -9.65 4.90 -2.89
N TYR A 7 -8.64 5.47 -3.53
CA TYR A 7 -7.83 6.55 -2.98
C TYR A 7 -7.65 7.63 -4.04
N SER A 8 -7.69 8.88 -3.61
CA SER A 8 -7.46 10.03 -4.48
C SER A 8 -6.47 11.00 -3.84
N THR A 9 -5.65 11.61 -4.68
CA THR A 9 -4.78 12.72 -4.32
C THR A 9 -4.68 13.66 -5.51
N TYR A 10 -4.41 14.93 -5.23
CA TYR A 10 -3.98 15.87 -6.25
C TYR A 10 -2.49 15.70 -6.49
N LEU A 11 -2.03 16.02 -7.70
CA LEU A 11 -0.62 16.04 -8.04
C LEU A 11 -0.39 17.25 -8.96
N ALA A 12 0.53 18.13 -8.58
CA ALA A 12 0.92 19.23 -9.46
C ALA A 12 1.84 18.71 -10.58
N GLY A 13 1.38 18.80 -11.83
CA GLY A 13 2.23 18.64 -13.00
C GLY A 13 3.14 19.85 -13.18
N GLY A 14 4.37 19.66 -13.66
CA GLY A 14 5.34 20.75 -13.82
C GLY A 14 6.52 20.37 -14.70
N SER A 15 7.64 21.08 -14.56
CA SER A 15 8.97 20.62 -14.95
C SER A 15 9.60 19.81 -13.81
N LYS A 16 10.74 19.14 -14.03
CA LYS A 16 11.48 18.42 -12.97
C LYS A 16 11.73 19.25 -11.69
N GLU A 17 11.75 20.58 -11.81
CA GLU A 17 11.98 21.57 -10.75
C GLU A 17 10.69 22.03 -10.05
N THR A 18 9.54 21.89 -10.70
CA THR A 18 8.24 22.39 -10.22
C THR A 18 7.22 21.27 -10.00
N ALA A 19 7.54 20.04 -10.40
CA ALA A 19 6.65 18.91 -10.26
C ALA A 19 6.44 18.57 -8.78
N GLY A 20 5.16 18.42 -8.42
CA GLY A 20 4.75 18.11 -7.06
C GLY A 20 5.05 16.66 -6.69
N THR A 21 5.16 16.45 -5.38
CA THR A 21 5.05 15.13 -4.77
C THR A 21 3.73 15.03 -4.03
N SER A 22 3.17 13.83 -3.97
CA SER A 22 1.95 13.57 -3.24
C SER A 22 1.96 12.16 -2.70
N SER A 23 1.31 11.98 -1.56
CA SER A 23 1.38 10.74 -0.81
C SER A 23 0.04 10.39 -0.20
N ILE A 24 -0.35 9.13 -0.30
CA ILE A 24 -1.48 8.55 0.43
C ILE A 24 -0.90 7.63 1.51
N ARG A 25 -1.42 7.77 2.73
CA ARG A 25 -1.10 6.93 3.89
C ARG A 25 -2.40 6.52 4.55
N THR A 26 -2.68 5.23 4.60
CA THR A 26 -3.88 4.70 5.25
C THR A 26 -3.55 3.34 5.82
N GLY A 27 -3.97 3.09 7.05
CA GLY A 27 -3.59 1.86 7.72
C GLY A 27 -3.89 1.88 9.21
N SER A 28 -3.43 0.84 9.86
CA SER A 28 -3.57 0.60 11.29
C SER A 28 -2.22 0.29 11.91
N LYS A 29 -2.05 0.68 13.16
CA LYS A 29 -0.95 0.20 14.02
C LYS A 29 -1.38 -1.11 14.66
N VAL A 30 -0.64 -2.19 14.41
CA VAL A 30 -0.93 -3.52 14.94
C VAL A 30 0.03 -3.81 16.10
N PRO A 31 -0.46 -4.10 17.32
CA PRO A 31 0.39 -4.50 18.43
C PRO A 31 0.94 -5.91 18.20
N ILE A 32 2.24 -6.08 18.44
CA ILE A 32 2.96 -7.34 18.36
C ILE A 32 3.72 -7.56 19.68
N PRO A 33 3.47 -8.66 20.41
CA PRO A 33 4.27 -9.00 21.58
C PRO A 33 5.69 -9.39 21.14
N VAL A 34 6.71 -8.77 21.75
CA VAL A 34 8.14 -9.04 21.46
C VAL A 34 8.85 -9.79 22.57
N SER A 35 8.20 -9.96 23.72
CA SER A 35 8.62 -10.89 24.77
C SER A 35 7.42 -11.67 25.28
N TYR A 36 7.59 -12.98 25.43
CA TYR A 36 6.64 -13.84 26.12
C TYR A 36 7.36 -14.49 27.29
N GLU A 37 7.14 -13.97 28.50
CA GLU A 37 7.71 -14.53 29.71
C GLU A 37 6.62 -15.31 30.45
N THR A 38 6.63 -16.64 30.29
CA THR A 38 5.62 -17.55 30.85
C THR A 38 5.51 -17.46 32.38
N ALA A 39 6.58 -17.04 33.05
CA ALA A 39 6.64 -16.88 34.51
C ALA A 39 6.09 -15.53 35.00
N ARG A 40 5.92 -14.53 34.12
CA ARG A 40 5.42 -13.18 34.44
C ARG A 40 4.49 -12.68 33.32
N PRO A 41 3.27 -13.20 33.21
CA PRO A 41 2.35 -12.88 32.11
C PRO A 41 1.97 -11.39 32.01
N ASN A 42 2.22 -10.60 33.06
CA ASN A 42 1.96 -9.16 33.08
C ASN A 42 3.14 -8.30 32.59
N ASN A 43 4.24 -8.91 32.13
CA ASN A 43 5.45 -8.23 31.68
C ASN A 43 5.71 -8.39 30.17
N THR A 44 4.65 -8.56 29.39
CA THR A 44 4.73 -8.66 27.92
C THR A 44 5.11 -7.29 27.34
N GLN A 45 6.29 -7.20 26.74
CA GLN A 45 6.69 -6.02 25.97
C GLN A 45 5.97 -6.06 24.61
N ILE A 46 5.34 -4.94 24.24
CA ILE A 46 4.60 -4.78 22.98
C ILE A 46 5.35 -3.78 22.09
N THR A 47 5.56 -4.17 20.83
CA THR A 47 5.91 -3.23 19.75
C THR A 47 4.72 -3.03 18.82
N TYR A 48 4.79 -2.04 17.94
CA TYR A 48 3.75 -1.78 16.95
C TYR A 48 4.35 -1.81 15.55
N ILE A 49 3.62 -2.42 14.62
CA ILE A 49 3.93 -2.37 13.19
C ILE A 49 2.83 -1.63 12.45
N ASP A 50 3.22 -0.81 11.48
CA ASP A 50 2.27 -0.13 10.59
C ASP A 50 1.87 -1.06 9.45
N VAL A 51 0.56 -1.23 9.26
CA VAL A 51 0.00 -2.10 8.23
C VAL A 51 -1.06 -1.33 7.44
N GLY A 52 -0.97 -1.32 6.13
CA GLY A 52 -1.91 -0.59 5.28
C GLY A 52 -1.38 -0.31 3.89
N VAL A 53 -1.83 0.80 3.31
CA VAL A 53 -1.47 1.26 1.97
C VAL A 53 -0.69 2.55 2.09
N ASN A 54 0.53 2.54 1.56
CA ASN A 54 1.35 3.72 1.36
C ASN A 54 1.60 3.88 -0.13
N ILE A 55 1.15 4.99 -0.72
CA ILE A 55 1.39 5.31 -2.13
C ILE A 55 2.11 6.64 -2.18
N ASP A 56 3.24 6.68 -2.86
CA ASP A 56 4.01 7.88 -3.16
C ASP A 56 4.02 8.12 -4.66
N VAL A 57 3.67 9.33 -5.05
CA VAL A 57 3.65 9.77 -6.44
C VAL A 57 4.51 11.01 -6.58
N ARG A 58 5.38 11.00 -7.57
CA ARG A 58 6.14 12.17 -8.01
C ARG A 58 5.79 12.46 -9.45
N GLY A 59 5.19 13.62 -9.70
CA GLY A 59 4.95 14.09 -11.06
C GLY A 59 6.27 14.37 -11.77
N ASP A 60 6.26 14.25 -13.09
CA ASP A 60 7.31 14.80 -13.94
C ASP A 60 6.72 15.85 -14.85
N ARG A 61 5.90 15.45 -15.83
CA ARG A 61 5.25 16.35 -16.80
C ARG A 61 3.92 15.80 -17.31
N VAL A 62 3.15 16.66 -17.96
CA VAL A 62 1.99 16.26 -18.78
C VAL A 62 2.32 16.56 -20.24
N GLU A 63 2.24 15.54 -21.09
CA GLU A 63 2.58 15.63 -22.52
C GLU A 63 1.70 14.65 -23.30
N ASP A 64 1.16 15.08 -24.44
CA ASP A 64 0.27 14.30 -25.31
C ASP A 64 -0.90 13.61 -24.59
N GLY A 65 -1.52 14.32 -23.63
CA GLY A 65 -2.64 13.79 -22.85
C GLY A 65 -2.27 12.64 -21.90
N LYS A 66 -0.97 12.51 -21.56
CA LYS A 66 -0.46 11.53 -20.61
C LYS A 66 0.25 12.22 -19.45
N LEU A 67 0.04 11.70 -18.25
CA LEU A 67 0.82 12.04 -17.07
C LEU A 67 2.05 11.15 -16.99
N TYR A 68 3.21 11.77 -16.95
CA TYR A 68 4.49 11.14 -16.69
C TYR A 68 4.76 11.26 -15.19
N CYS A 69 4.86 10.14 -14.49
CA CYS A 69 5.13 10.15 -13.07
C CYS A 69 5.90 8.90 -12.63
N PHE A 70 6.55 9.02 -11.47
CA PHE A 70 7.08 7.87 -10.74
C PHE A 70 6.12 7.52 -9.61
N ILE A 71 5.77 6.25 -9.48
CA ILE A 71 4.91 5.76 -8.42
C ILE A 71 5.65 4.70 -7.62
N LYS A 72 5.52 4.78 -6.29
CA LYS A 72 5.88 3.72 -5.35
C LYS A 72 4.64 3.35 -4.55
N ALA A 73 4.31 2.06 -4.47
CA ALA A 73 3.19 1.54 -3.71
C ALA A 73 3.65 0.41 -2.80
N ASP A 74 3.43 0.58 -1.49
CA ASP A 74 3.69 -0.39 -0.45
C ASP A 74 2.35 -0.78 0.17
N ILE A 75 1.88 -2.01 -0.08
CA ILE A 75 0.61 -2.51 0.43
C ILE A 75 0.87 -3.71 1.35
N THR A 76 0.58 -3.52 2.63
CA THR A 76 0.79 -4.52 3.68
C THR A 76 -0.53 -4.96 4.32
N SER A 77 -0.58 -6.21 4.76
CA SER A 77 -1.72 -6.76 5.51
C SER A 77 -1.27 -7.80 6.51
N ILE A 78 -2.06 -8.02 7.56
CA ILE A 78 -1.86 -9.12 8.50
C ILE A 78 -2.56 -10.37 7.95
N ASP A 79 -1.85 -11.50 7.98
CA ASP A 79 -2.50 -12.78 7.79
C ASP A 79 -3.32 -13.16 9.04
N THR A 80 -4.64 -13.14 8.89
CA THR A 80 -5.57 -13.53 9.96
C THR A 80 -6.00 -15.00 9.85
N SER A 81 -5.50 -15.77 8.88
CA SER A 81 -5.91 -17.16 8.68
C SER A 81 -5.49 -18.09 9.83
N ALA A 82 -4.43 -17.74 10.58
CA ALA A 82 -3.99 -18.46 11.78
C ALA A 82 -4.74 -18.04 13.06
N ALA A 83 -5.66 -17.07 13.00
CA ALA A 83 -6.32 -16.48 14.17
C ALA A 83 -7.47 -17.33 14.75
N THR A 84 -7.68 -18.57 14.28
CA THR A 84 -8.65 -19.50 14.86
C THR A 84 -8.29 -19.99 16.26
N ASN A 85 -7.07 -19.67 16.73
CA ASN A 85 -6.69 -19.81 18.13
C ASN A 85 -6.41 -18.42 18.70
N GLU A 86 -7.37 -17.87 19.45
CA GLU A 86 -7.25 -16.59 20.17
C GLU A 86 -6.07 -16.56 21.17
N ASN A 87 -5.43 -17.71 21.41
CA ASN A 87 -4.24 -17.90 22.27
C ASN A 87 -2.93 -18.13 21.50
N SER A 88 -2.86 -17.88 20.18
CA SER A 88 -1.59 -18.05 19.47
C SER A 88 -0.62 -16.90 19.78
N ASN A 89 0.32 -17.16 20.69
CA ASN A 89 1.51 -16.31 20.94
C ASN A 89 2.50 -16.27 19.75
N PHE A 90 2.08 -16.71 18.57
CA PHE A 90 2.93 -16.80 17.39
C PHE A 90 2.93 -15.47 16.62
N PRO A 91 4.07 -15.07 16.03
CA PRO A 91 4.17 -13.82 15.31
C PRO A 91 3.18 -13.80 14.15
N LYS A 92 2.42 -12.70 14.03
CA LYS A 92 1.51 -12.47 12.91
C LYS A 92 2.32 -12.37 11.62
N VAL A 93 1.98 -13.16 10.62
CA VAL A 93 2.61 -13.05 9.29
C VAL A 93 2.14 -11.75 8.62
N VAL A 94 3.09 -10.93 8.19
CA VAL A 94 2.82 -9.73 7.40
C VAL A 94 2.96 -10.08 5.93
N ARG A 95 1.86 -9.92 5.17
CA ARG A 95 1.91 -9.98 3.70
C ARG A 95 2.24 -8.59 3.17
N GLN A 96 3.07 -8.53 2.14
CA GLN A 96 3.54 -7.26 1.59
C GLN A 96 3.69 -7.34 0.07
N ASN A 97 3.15 -6.33 -0.61
CA ASN A 97 3.37 -6.07 -2.02
C ASN A 97 4.10 -4.73 -2.13
N LEU A 98 5.32 -4.79 -2.67
CA LEU A 98 6.15 -3.62 -2.95
C LEU A 98 6.28 -3.46 -4.45
N TRP A 99 5.88 -2.32 -4.96
CA TRP A 99 6.00 -2.02 -6.38
C TRP A 99 6.43 -0.57 -6.57
N SER A 100 7.32 -0.35 -7.54
CA SER A 100 7.66 1.00 -7.97
C SER A 100 8.07 1.03 -9.43
N SER A 101 7.61 2.02 -10.19
CA SER A 101 8.00 2.21 -11.58
C SER A 101 7.75 3.65 -12.03
N PRO A 102 8.55 4.18 -12.98
CA PRO A 102 8.07 5.26 -13.85
C PRO A 102 6.91 4.72 -14.71
N ILE A 103 5.91 5.56 -14.95
CA ILE A 103 4.73 5.22 -15.74
C ILE A 103 4.26 6.38 -16.60
N PHE A 104 3.51 6.04 -17.65
CA PHE A 104 2.88 6.95 -18.59
C PHE A 104 1.36 6.72 -18.51
N ALA A 105 0.68 7.45 -17.63
CA ALA A 105 -0.76 7.27 -17.41
C ALA A 105 -1.55 8.11 -18.43
N PRO A 106 -2.37 7.50 -19.31
CA PRO A 106 -3.30 8.26 -20.13
C PRO A 106 -4.31 8.98 -19.24
N ILE A 107 -4.53 10.27 -19.48
CA ILE A 107 -5.52 11.06 -18.74
C ILE A 107 -6.93 10.58 -19.14
N GLY A 108 -7.79 10.40 -18.13
CA GLY A 108 -9.18 9.97 -18.27
C GLY A 108 -9.38 8.48 -18.54
N LYS A 109 -8.32 7.66 -18.50
CA LYS A 109 -8.42 6.20 -18.72
C LYS A 109 -7.75 5.43 -17.58
N PRO A 110 -8.40 4.40 -17.03
CA PRO A 110 -7.77 3.53 -16.03
C PRO A 110 -6.68 2.68 -16.67
N ILE A 111 -5.58 2.49 -15.94
CA ILE A 111 -4.51 1.53 -16.27
C ILE A 111 -4.17 0.66 -15.06
N THR A 112 -3.84 -0.60 -15.32
CA THR A 112 -3.27 -1.49 -14.30
C THR A 112 -1.77 -1.20 -14.14
N LEU A 113 -1.36 -0.82 -12.94
CA LEU A 113 0.05 -0.59 -12.62
C LEU A 113 0.78 -1.90 -12.31
N PHE A 114 0.15 -2.75 -11.50
CA PHE A 114 0.64 -4.09 -11.22
C PHE A 114 -0.51 -5.03 -10.85
N SER A 115 -0.26 -6.33 -11.05
CA SER A 115 -1.08 -7.43 -10.56
C SER A 115 -0.16 -8.47 -9.93
N SER A 116 -0.57 -9.04 -8.80
CA SER A 116 0.18 -10.09 -8.10
C SER A 116 -0.77 -11.10 -7.48
N ASP A 117 -0.44 -12.38 -7.63
CA ASP A 117 -1.13 -13.48 -6.97
C ASP A 117 -0.47 -13.77 -5.61
N ASP A 118 -1.29 -14.00 -4.59
CA ASP A 118 -0.83 -14.43 -3.28
C ASP A 118 -0.30 -15.86 -3.36
N VAL A 119 0.94 -16.07 -2.91
CA VAL A 119 1.56 -17.41 -2.90
C VAL A 119 0.82 -18.38 -1.97
N ALA A 120 0.20 -17.86 -0.90
CA ALA A 120 -0.47 -18.66 0.12
C ALA A 120 -1.99 -18.77 -0.07
N SER A 121 -2.58 -18.09 -1.06
CA SER A 121 -4.03 -18.11 -1.27
C SER A 121 -4.43 -17.87 -2.73
N LYS A 122 -5.68 -18.15 -3.10
CA LYS A 122 -6.20 -17.83 -4.45
C LYS A 122 -6.55 -16.35 -4.64
N ARG A 123 -5.93 -15.46 -3.86
CA ARG A 123 -6.22 -14.02 -3.90
C ARG A 123 -5.29 -13.36 -4.90
N THR A 124 -5.85 -12.49 -5.72
CA THR A 124 -5.09 -11.60 -6.59
C THR A 124 -5.22 -10.17 -6.07
N MET A 125 -4.10 -9.46 -6.03
CA MET A 125 -4.06 -8.02 -5.80
C MET A 125 -3.83 -7.33 -7.14
N GLN A 126 -4.56 -6.24 -7.37
CA GLN A 126 -4.37 -5.36 -8.50
C GLN A 126 -4.34 -3.90 -8.01
N LEU A 127 -3.42 -3.10 -8.56
CA LEU A 127 -3.42 -1.65 -8.39
C LEU A 127 -3.73 -1.00 -9.73
N GLU A 128 -4.77 -0.17 -9.73
CA GLU A 128 -5.18 0.62 -10.88
C GLU A 128 -4.99 2.11 -10.61
N LEU A 129 -4.70 2.85 -11.68
CA LEU A 129 -4.56 4.30 -11.66
C LEU A 129 -5.44 4.91 -12.75
N THR A 130 -6.20 5.93 -12.36
CA THR A 130 -6.84 6.85 -13.29
C THR A 130 -6.32 8.25 -13.03
N ALA A 131 -5.59 8.81 -14.00
CA ALA A 131 -5.18 10.21 -13.93
C ALA A 131 -6.33 11.09 -14.46
N THR A 132 -6.72 12.11 -13.70
CA THR A 132 -7.77 13.06 -14.10
C THR A 132 -7.21 14.47 -14.05
N GLU A 133 -7.43 15.24 -15.12
CA GLU A 133 -7.07 16.65 -15.15
C GLU A 133 -8.04 17.46 -14.29
N VAL A 134 -7.51 18.32 -13.43
CA VAL A 134 -8.28 19.22 -12.58
C VAL A 134 -8.24 20.60 -13.24
N LYS A 135 -9.42 21.13 -13.58
CA LYS A 135 -9.59 22.46 -14.17
C LYS A 135 -9.82 23.53 -13.11
#